data_AF-A0A6N9SJ37-F1
#
_entry.id   AF-A0A6N9SJ37-F1
#
_cell.length_a   1.000
_cell.length_b   1.000
_cell.length_c   1.000
_cell.angle_alpha   90.00
_cell.angle_beta   90.00
_cell.angle_gamma   90.00
#
_symmetry.space_group_name_H-M   'P 1'
#
loop_
_entity.id
_entity.type
_entity.pdbx_description
1 polymer ?
#
loop_
_entity_poly.entity_id
_entity_poly.type
_entity_poly.pdbx_seq_one_letter_code
_entity_poly.pdbx_strand_id
1 'polypeptide(L)'
;MMSDVMIALGAGHVDMSIEGMRSQRFSVMIFIFLMIGIGVFSGIIYALMKGRYAPEKMRVGEMLMFIAIILGVVVAVIFGATQMLSGYLF
;
A
#
# COMPACT_ATOMS: atom_id res chain seq x y z
N MET A 1 38.49 -1.68 34.45
CA MET A 1 37.87 -3.03 34.32
C MET A 1 36.38 -3.02 34.62
N MET A 2 35.90 -2.54 35.78
CA MET A 2 34.45 -2.41 36.04
C MET A 2 33.81 -1.17 35.36
N SER A 3 34.62 -0.16 35.05
CA SER A 3 34.24 1.08 34.35
C SER A 3 34.06 0.90 32.83
N ASP A 4 34.77 -0.06 32.23
CA ASP A 4 34.76 -0.29 30.78
C ASP A 4 33.51 -1.07 30.34
N VAL A 5 32.92 -1.85 31.26
CA VAL A 5 31.66 -2.57 31.07
C VAL A 5 30.46 -1.61 31.03
N MET A 6 30.51 -0.51 31.79
CA MET A 6 29.47 0.53 31.78
C MET A 6 29.49 1.36 30.50
N ILE A 7 30.66 1.55 29.87
CA ILE A 7 30.81 2.24 28.58
C ILE A 7 30.35 1.33 27.43
N ALA A 8 30.59 0.01 27.51
CA ALA A 8 30.06 -0.96 26.56
C ALA A 8 28.52 -1.07 26.59
N LEU A 9 27.89 -0.87 27.76
CA LEU A 9 26.44 -0.81 27.89
C LEU A 9 25.85 0.51 27.33
N GLY A 10 26.63 1.60 27.34
CA GLY A 10 26.25 2.90 26.77
C GLY A 10 26.38 3.00 25.24
N ALA A 11 27.20 2.13 24.63
CA ALA A 11 27.33 2.01 23.18
C ALA A 11 26.23 1.15 22.52
N GLY A 12 25.37 0.51 23.33
CA GLY A 12 24.22 -0.29 22.88
C GLY A 12 22.95 0.52 22.63
N HIS A 13 22.97 1.84 22.86
CA HIS A 13 21.88 2.73 22.47
C HIS A 13 22.08 3.16 21.00
N VAL A 14 22.05 2.18 20.10
CA VAL A 14 21.95 2.48 18.67
C VAL A 14 20.65 3.27 18.49
N ASP A 15 20.76 4.50 17.98
CA ASP A 15 19.66 5.41 17.63
C ASP A 15 18.76 4.82 16.53
N MET A 16 18.14 3.66 16.80
CA MET A 16 17.17 2.97 15.96
C MET A 16 15.88 3.79 15.82
N SER A 17 15.65 4.76 16.71
CA SER A 17 14.56 5.72 16.63
C SER A 17 14.68 6.66 15.43
N ILE A 18 15.90 7.02 15.00
CA ILE A 18 16.14 7.90 13.85
C ILE A 18 16.02 7.14 12.53
N GLU A 19 16.58 5.93 12.48
CA GLU A 19 16.44 5.06 11.30
C GLU A 19 15.00 4.59 11.14
N GLY A 20 14.30 4.24 12.24
CA GLY A 20 12.88 3.92 12.27
C GLY A 20 11.99 5.08 11.82
N MET A 21 12.28 6.34 12.19
CA MET A 21 11.53 7.52 11.72
C MET A 21 11.65 7.74 10.21
N ARG A 22 12.86 7.53 9.66
CA ARG A 22 13.12 7.64 8.21
C ARG A 22 12.48 6.48 7.45
N SER A 23 12.59 5.27 7.99
CA SER A 23 11.94 4.08 7.48
C SER A 23 10.43 4.34 7.42
N GLN A 24 9.80 4.73 8.54
CA GLN A 24 8.37 5.02 8.62
C GLN A 24 7.86 5.97 7.54
N ARG A 25 8.59 7.06 7.29
CA ARG A 25 8.28 8.02 6.22
C ARG A 25 8.35 7.40 4.81
N PHE A 26 9.27 6.46 4.57
CA PHE A 26 9.47 5.80 3.28
C PHE A 26 8.30 4.88 2.91
N SER A 27 7.78 4.08 3.84
CA SER A 27 6.58 3.24 3.59
C SER A 27 5.34 4.07 3.34
N VAL A 28 5.16 5.17 4.07
CA VAL A 28 4.03 6.07 3.85
C VAL A 28 4.04 6.61 2.42
N MET A 29 5.21 6.96 1.88
CA MET A 29 5.34 7.41 0.50
C MET A 29 5.03 6.30 -0.52
N ILE A 30 5.48 5.07 -0.29
CA ILE A 30 5.16 3.93 -1.16
C ILE A 30 3.66 3.62 -1.13
N PHE A 31 3.04 3.68 0.05
CA PHE A 31 1.59 3.47 0.18
C PHE A 31 0.79 4.54 -0.57
N ILE A 32 1.18 5.81 -0.46
CA ILE A 32 0.55 6.90 -1.23
C ILE A 32 0.73 6.67 -2.74
N PHE A 33 1.92 6.25 -3.18
CA PHE A 33 2.18 5.92 -4.58
C PHE A 33 1.30 4.77 -5.08
N LEU A 34 1.16 3.70 -4.28
CA LEU A 34 0.27 2.58 -4.57
C LEU A 34 -1.19 3.05 -4.67
N MET A 35 -1.64 3.90 -3.75
CA MET A 35 -3.00 4.46 -3.76
C MET A 35 -3.27 5.31 -5.01
N ILE A 36 -2.29 6.10 -5.45
CA ILE A 36 -2.38 6.84 -6.72
C ILE A 36 -2.48 5.86 -7.89
N GLY A 37 -1.66 4.82 -7.92
CA GLY A 37 -1.71 3.77 -8.95
C GLY A 37 -3.06 3.07 -9.04
N ILE A 38 -3.64 2.71 -7.89
CA ILE A 38 -4.99 2.12 -7.81
C ILE A 38 -6.05 3.12 -8.31
N GLY A 39 -5.93 4.40 -7.94
CA GLY A 39 -6.84 5.45 -8.42
C GLY A 39 -6.80 5.62 -9.94
N VAL A 40 -5.60 5.65 -10.54
CA VAL A 40 -5.41 5.73 -11.99
C VAL A 40 -5.98 4.48 -12.67
N PHE A 41 -5.67 3.29 -12.14
CA PHE A 41 -6.16 2.03 -12.69
C PHE A 41 -7.69 1.94 -12.65
N SER A 42 -8.31 2.31 -11.53
CA SER A 42 -9.77 2.38 -11.39
C SER A 42 -10.38 3.41 -12.35
N GLY A 43 -9.73 4.57 -12.51
CA GLY A 43 -10.15 5.60 -13.47
C GLY A 43 -10.13 5.12 -14.93
N ILE A 44 -9.12 4.35 -15.33
CA ILE A 44 -9.04 3.75 -16.67
C ILE A 44 -10.18 2.74 -16.88
N ILE A 45 -10.45 1.89 -15.89
CA ILE A 45 -11.56 0.91 -15.95
C ILE A 45 -12.90 1.62 -16.10
N TYR A 46 -13.15 2.68 -15.33
CA TYR A 46 -14.36 3.47 -15.44
C TYR A 46 -14.47 4.18 -16.80
N ALA A 47 -13.36 4.72 -17.31
CA ALA A 47 -13.32 5.36 -18.62
C ALA A 47 -13.59 4.36 -19.77
N LEU A 48 -13.08 3.13 -19.66
CA LEU A 48 -13.37 2.03 -20.58
C LEU A 48 -14.86 1.66 -20.58
N MET A 49 -15.49 1.60 -19.40
CA MET A 49 -16.91 1.28 -19.27
C MET A 49 -17.82 2.37 -19.86
N LYS A 50 -17.41 3.65 -19.79
CA LYS A 50 -18.16 4.80 -20.32
C LYS A 50 -17.78 5.18 -21.76
N GLY A 51 -16.81 4.49 -22.36
CA GLY A 51 -16.32 4.77 -23.70
C GLY A 51 -17.36 4.52 -24.80
N ARG A 52 -17.22 5.20 -25.95
CA ARG A 52 -18.14 5.15 -27.11
C ARG A 52 -18.32 3.76 -27.77
N TYR A 53 -17.61 2.74 -27.28
CA TYR A 53 -17.70 1.35 -27.74
C TYR A 53 -18.37 0.42 -26.71
N ALA A 54 -18.98 0.96 -25.65
CA ALA A 54 -19.70 0.18 -24.66
C ALA A 54 -20.87 -0.59 -25.33
N PRO A 55 -20.89 -1.93 -25.30
CA PRO A 55 -21.94 -2.71 -25.93
C PRO A 55 -23.28 -2.46 -25.23
N GLU A 56 -24.33 -2.22 -26.02
CA GLU A 56 -25.71 -1.95 -25.57
C GLU A 56 -26.30 -3.07 -24.68
N LYS A 57 -25.70 -4.27 -24.74
CA LYS A 57 -25.90 -5.38 -23.81
C LYS A 57 -24.56 -5.87 -23.28
N MET A 58 -24.25 -5.55 -22.01
CA MET A 58 -23.16 -6.20 -21.29
C MET A 58 -23.44 -7.70 -21.20
N ARG A 59 -22.53 -8.54 -21.74
CA ARG A 59 -22.64 -9.99 -21.58
C ARG A 59 -22.37 -10.36 -20.12
N VAL A 60 -23.04 -11.40 -19.61
CA VAL A 60 -22.90 -11.85 -18.21
C VAL A 60 -21.43 -12.11 -17.83
N GLY A 61 -20.63 -12.62 -18.76
CA GLY A 61 -19.18 -12.82 -18.54
C GLY A 61 -18.38 -11.52 -18.41
N GLU A 62 -18.77 -10.46 -19.12
CA GLU A 62 -18.12 -9.14 -19.05
C GLU A 62 -18.49 -8.42 -17.74
N MET A 63 -19.74 -8.56 -17.31
CA MET A 63 -20.20 -8.08 -16.00
C MET A 63 -19.46 -8.80 -14.85
N LEU A 64 -19.27 -10.12 -14.93
CA LEU A 64 -18.50 -10.88 -13.93
C LEU A 64 -17.04 -10.45 -13.87
N MET A 65 -16.40 -10.22 -15.03
CA MET A 65 -15.04 -9.67 -15.07
C MET A 65 -14.97 -8.31 -14.36
N PHE A 66 -15.93 -7.43 -14.65
CA PHE A 66 -15.94 -6.09 -14.08
C PHE A 66 -16.13 -6.10 -12.56
N ILE A 67 -17.07 -6.94 -12.08
CA ILE A 67 -17.30 -7.15 -10.64
C ILE A 67 -16.06 -7.75 -9.98
N ALA A 68 -15.41 -8.75 -10.59
CA ALA A 68 -14.22 -9.37 -10.05
C ALA A 68 -13.04 -8.38 -9.94
N ILE A 69 -12.89 -7.50 -10.93
CA ILE A 69 -11.86 -6.45 -10.90
C ILE A 69 -12.16 -5.43 -9.79
N ILE A 70 -13.39 -4.95 -9.68
CA ILE A 70 -13.78 -4.02 -8.61
C ILE A 70 -13.55 -4.66 -7.24
N LEU A 71 -13.97 -5.90 -7.06
CA LEU A 71 -13.81 -6.64 -5.80
C LEU A 71 -12.33 -6.84 -5.46
N GLY A 72 -11.52 -7.22 -6.44
CA GLY A 72 -10.06 -7.35 -6.27
C GLY A 72 -9.38 -6.04 -5.88
N VAL A 73 -9.79 -4.92 -6.49
CA VAL A 73 -9.29 -3.58 -6.13
C VAL A 73 -9.65 -3.22 -4.69
N VAL A 74 -10.90 -3.43 -4.27
CA VAL A 74 -11.35 -3.15 -2.90
C VAL A 74 -10.55 -3.97 -1.88
N VAL A 75 -10.39 -5.27 -2.14
CA VAL A 75 -9.59 -6.16 -1.28
C VAL A 75 -8.14 -5.67 -1.22
N ALA A 76 -7.52 -5.36 -2.35
CA ALA A 76 -6.14 -4.86 -2.38
C ALA A 76 -5.97 -3.56 -1.57
N VAL A 77 -6.93 -2.63 -1.63
CA VAL A 77 -6.92 -1.40 -0.83
C VAL A 77 -7.03 -1.70 0.66
N ILE A 78 -7.95 -2.59 1.07
CA ILE A 78 -8.10 -3.00 2.47
C ILE A 78 -6.81 -3.63 2.99
N PHE A 79 -6.23 -4.56 2.24
CA PHE A 79 -4.97 -5.20 2.61
C PHE A 79 -3.80 -4.21 2.66
N GLY A 80 -3.72 -3.27 1.73
CA GLY A 80 -2.71 -2.20 1.79
C GLY A 80 -2.88 -1.32 3.02
N ALA A 81 -4.12 -0.92 3.33
CA ALA A 81 -4.42 -0.09 4.50
C ALA A 81 -4.14 -0.81 5.82
N THR A 82 -4.47 -2.10 5.92
CA THR A 82 -4.14 -2.92 7.10
C THR A 82 -2.64 -3.15 7.25
N GLN A 83 -1.90 -3.33 6.15
CA GLN A 83 -0.42 -3.39 6.19
C GLN A 83 0.20 -2.08 6.71
N MET A 84 -0.40 -0.94 6.39
CA MET A 84 0.02 0.37 6.88
C MET A 84 -0.29 0.55 8.38
N LEU A 85 -1.47 0.12 8.84
CA LEU A 85 -1.90 0.22 10.24
C LEU A 85 -1.16 -0.77 11.15
N SER A 86 -0.91 -1.98 10.67
CA SER A 86 -0.15 -3.02 11.40
C SER A 86 1.33 -2.67 11.53
N GLY A 87 1.81 -1.60 10.87
CA GLY A 87 3.20 -1.23 10.88
C GLY A 87 4.11 -2.21 10.15
N TYR A 88 3.59 -3.25 9.46
CA TYR A 88 4.38 -4.36 8.91
C TYR A 88 5.25 -3.98 7.69
N LEU A 89 5.26 -2.70 7.32
CA LEU A 89 6.34 -2.15 6.50
C LEU A 89 7.56 -1.70 7.32
N PHE A 90 7.59 -1.90 8.65
CA PHE A 90 8.75 -1.78 9.56
C PHE A 90 8.76 -2.83 10.66
#